data_AF-A0A846PQA1-F1
#
_entry.id   AF-A0A846PQA1-F1
#
_cell.length_a   1.000
_cell.length_b   1.000
_cell.length_c   1.000
_cell.angle_alpha   90.00
_cell.angle_beta   90.00
_cell.angle_gamma   90.00
#
_symmetry.space_group_name_H-M   'P 1'
#
loop_
_entity.id
_entity.type
_entity.pdbx_description
1 polymer ?
#
loop_
_entity_poly.entity_id
_entity_poly.type
_entity_poly.pdbx_seq_one_letter_code
_entity_poly.pdbx_strand_id
1 'polypeptide(L)'
;MAGRIKVGLVGIGNCFSGLIQGIEYYRENPDQEVTGIIHDNLAGYTIHDVDFVCGFDVGENKIGKTINEAIYEYPNMVNWIPKETMPKTDAKVYESPVLDGVGLWVENRINPIKSEKTEEQLAEEIKQVLKDTGAEIIVSYLPVGSDKVTQFWAQICLDTNTAFVNCIPSFIASDEDWAKKFAEKNIPLIGDDIKGQVGATIVHRTLAKLCNDRGTKIEKTYQINVGGNTDFLNMKEQERLVSKKISKTESVQSQLDTRLDDDQIYVGPSDFIPFLGNTKLMFMRIEGRQWANIPYNMEVRLEVDDKANSAGIVIDAVRLAKIALDRGVGGPIKPASAYLMKHPIEQMPDVKAKKECEDFVEGK
;
A
#
# COMPACT_ATOMS: atom_id res chain seq x y z
N MET A 1 24.47 -11.53 13.14
CA MET A 1 23.13 -10.92 13.32
C MET A 1 22.84 -10.17 12.03
N ALA A 2 21.64 -10.31 11.47
CA ALA A 2 21.24 -9.43 10.38
C ALA A 2 21.32 -7.96 10.84
N GLY A 3 21.67 -7.04 9.95
CA GLY A 3 21.72 -5.61 10.29
C GLY A 3 20.32 -5.06 10.59
N ARG A 4 20.21 -3.84 11.12
CA ARG A 4 18.91 -3.14 11.12
C ARG A 4 18.57 -2.62 9.74
N ILE A 5 17.28 -2.45 9.46
CA ILE A 5 16.74 -1.96 8.19
C ILE A 5 16.42 -0.48 8.33
N LYS A 6 17.16 0.39 7.65
CA LYS A 6 16.91 1.84 7.70
C LYS A 6 15.93 2.27 6.63
N VAL A 7 14.77 2.78 7.05
CA VAL A 7 13.64 3.08 6.16
C VAL A 7 13.28 4.56 6.19
N GLY A 8 13.18 5.17 5.01
CA GLY A 8 12.60 6.49 4.78
C GLY A 8 11.14 6.37 4.34
N LEU A 9 10.28 7.28 4.81
CA LEU A 9 8.83 7.25 4.59
C LEU A 9 8.36 8.46 3.78
N VAL A 10 7.51 8.24 2.76
CA VAL A 10 6.99 9.32 1.90
C VAL A 10 5.47 9.35 1.95
N GLY A 11 4.91 10.47 2.43
CA GLY A 11 3.48 10.65 2.69
C GLY A 11 3.08 10.07 4.05
N ILE A 12 3.27 10.82 5.14
CA ILE A 12 3.09 10.40 6.54
C ILE A 12 1.59 10.37 6.91
N GLY A 13 0.84 9.54 6.20
CA GLY A 13 -0.60 9.38 6.35
C GLY A 13 -1.03 8.30 7.35
N ASN A 14 -2.32 7.99 7.32
CA ASN A 14 -2.94 6.92 8.10
C ASN A 14 -2.25 5.55 7.93
N CYS A 15 -1.72 5.23 6.74
CA CYS A 15 -1.03 3.96 6.52
C CYS A 15 0.25 3.82 7.37
N PHE A 16 1.10 4.86 7.40
CA PHE A 16 2.30 4.83 8.26
C PHE A 16 1.96 4.97 9.73
N SER A 17 0.90 5.70 10.07
CA SER A 17 0.40 5.74 11.44
C SER A 17 0.01 4.33 11.94
N GLY A 18 -0.72 3.56 11.13
CA GLY A 18 -1.00 2.14 11.42
C GLY A 18 0.26 1.27 11.47
N LEU A 19 1.17 1.39 10.51
CA LEU A 19 2.41 0.62 10.48
C LEU A 19 3.26 0.82 11.75
N ILE A 20 3.51 2.07 12.12
CA ILE A 20 4.38 2.41 13.25
C ILE A 20 3.73 2.03 14.57
N GLN A 21 2.45 2.36 14.76
CA GLN A 21 1.72 1.98 15.98
C GLN A 21 1.56 0.46 16.09
N GLY A 22 1.42 -0.26 14.98
CA GLY A 22 1.36 -1.72 14.96
C GLY A 22 2.67 -2.37 15.40
N ILE A 23 3.82 -1.86 14.94
CA ILE A 23 5.13 -2.34 15.41
C ILE A 23 5.28 -2.09 16.92
N GLU A 24 4.87 -0.92 17.40
CA GLU A 24 4.95 -0.60 18.83
C GLU A 24 4.00 -1.47 19.67
N TYR A 25 2.80 -1.74 19.18
CA TYR A 25 1.86 -2.68 19.81
C TYR A 25 2.52 -4.04 20.07
N TYR A 26 3.19 -4.62 19.07
CA TYR A 26 3.87 -5.91 19.24
C TYR A 26 5.12 -5.80 20.15
N ARG A 27 5.77 -4.64 20.26
CA ARG A 27 6.85 -4.44 21.25
C ARG A 27 6.31 -4.40 22.68
N GLU A 28 5.17 -3.76 22.91
CA GLU A 28 4.51 -3.72 24.22
C GLU A 28 3.90 -5.07 24.61
N ASN A 29 3.65 -5.95 23.63
CA ASN A 29 2.99 -7.24 23.81
C ASN A 29 3.82 -8.41 23.23
N PRO A 30 5.03 -8.69 23.77
CA PRO A 30 5.97 -9.66 23.20
C PRO A 30 5.47 -11.12 23.22
N ASP A 31 4.48 -11.43 24.06
CA ASP A 31 3.86 -12.77 24.11
C ASP A 31 2.79 -12.97 23.03
N GLN A 32 2.41 -11.92 22.29
CA GLN A 32 1.44 -12.02 21.20
C GLN A 32 2.11 -12.46 19.90
N GLU A 33 1.48 -13.41 19.20
CA GLU A 33 1.88 -13.79 17.85
C GLU A 33 1.61 -12.64 16.87
N VAL A 34 2.60 -12.34 16.03
CA VAL A 34 2.46 -11.25 15.05
C VAL A 34 1.52 -11.68 13.93
N THR A 35 0.32 -11.10 13.91
CA THR A 35 -0.68 -11.43 12.91
C THR A 35 -0.52 -10.57 11.66
N GLY A 36 -0.69 -11.20 10.49
CA GLY A 36 -0.86 -10.49 9.24
C GLY A 36 0.42 -10.23 8.45
N ILE A 37 1.49 -10.96 8.77
CA ILE A 37 2.76 -11.00 8.04
C ILE A 37 2.99 -12.39 7.44
N ILE A 38 3.96 -12.52 6.52
CA ILE A 38 4.32 -13.83 5.94
C ILE A 38 4.94 -14.73 7.01
N HIS A 39 6.01 -14.24 7.65
CA HIS A 39 6.76 -14.92 8.71
C HIS A 39 7.24 -13.91 9.75
N ASP A 40 7.30 -14.33 11.01
CA ASP A 40 7.91 -13.56 12.10
C ASP A 40 9.39 -13.24 11.82
N ASN A 41 10.11 -14.22 11.27
CA ASN A 41 11.49 -14.09 10.86
C ASN A 41 11.61 -14.35 9.36
N LEU A 42 11.94 -13.29 8.62
CA LEU A 42 12.10 -13.33 7.16
C LEU A 42 13.59 -13.26 6.84
N ALA A 43 14.23 -14.42 6.59
CA ALA A 43 15.67 -14.54 6.32
C ALA A 43 16.58 -13.80 7.33
N GLY A 44 16.22 -13.82 8.62
CA GLY A 44 16.94 -13.16 9.70
C GLY A 44 16.36 -11.82 10.13
N TYR A 45 15.34 -11.29 9.44
CA TYR A 45 14.72 -10.01 9.72
C TYR A 45 13.33 -10.15 10.35
N THR A 46 13.15 -9.55 11.52
CA THR A 46 11.88 -9.43 12.22
C THR A 46 11.24 -8.04 12.00
N ILE A 47 10.00 -7.87 12.43
CA ILE A 47 9.34 -6.54 12.39
C ILE A 47 10.04 -5.51 13.30
N HIS A 48 10.82 -5.96 14.29
CA HIS A 48 11.51 -5.10 15.25
C HIS A 48 12.86 -4.60 14.76
N ASP A 49 13.38 -5.15 13.66
CA ASP A 49 14.65 -4.76 13.05
C ASP A 49 14.52 -3.54 12.14
N VAL A 50 13.31 -2.98 12.00
CA VAL A 50 13.03 -1.81 11.15
C VAL A 50 13.17 -0.52 11.96
N ASP A 51 14.08 0.35 11.50
CA ASP A 51 14.29 1.69 12.01
C ASP A 51 13.79 2.71 10.98
N PHE A 52 12.78 3.50 11.36
CA PHE A 52 12.35 4.64 10.56
C PHE A 52 13.26 5.83 10.81
N VAL A 53 14.03 6.24 9.80
CA VAL A 53 15.14 7.20 9.97
C VAL A 53 14.81 8.61 9.47
N CYS A 54 13.87 8.75 8.54
CA CYS A 54 13.35 10.03 8.06
C CYS A 54 11.95 9.87 7.45
N GLY A 55 11.17 10.94 7.49
CA GLY A 55 9.89 11.04 6.80
C GLY A 55 9.85 12.23 5.85
N PHE A 56 8.94 12.21 4.89
CA PHE A 56 8.69 13.30 3.96
C PHE A 56 7.18 13.50 3.79
N ASP A 57 6.72 14.74 3.91
CA ASP A 57 5.32 15.10 3.75
C ASP A 57 5.20 16.52 3.17
N VAL A 58 3.98 16.92 2.84
CA VAL A 58 3.64 18.27 2.37
C VAL A 58 2.86 19.05 3.42
N GLY A 59 2.22 18.37 4.38
CA GLY A 59 1.37 18.99 5.40
C GLY A 59 2.17 19.88 6.35
N GLU A 60 1.76 21.15 6.45
CA GLU A 60 2.38 22.16 7.32
C GLU A 60 2.48 21.69 8.78
N ASN A 61 1.48 20.96 9.26
CA ASN A 61 1.45 20.47 10.64
C ASN A 61 2.32 19.25 10.91
N LYS A 62 2.96 18.66 9.88
CA LYS A 62 3.83 17.48 10.00
C LYS A 62 5.30 17.81 9.78
N ILE A 63 5.60 18.68 8.81
CA ILE A 63 6.98 19.06 8.49
C ILE A 63 7.67 19.68 9.72
N GLY A 64 8.91 19.26 9.98
CA GLY A 64 9.73 19.71 11.10
C GLY A 64 9.52 18.93 12.40
N LYS A 65 8.42 18.18 12.54
CA LYS A 65 8.17 17.28 13.68
C LYS A 65 8.91 15.96 13.53
N THR A 66 9.00 15.22 14.62
CA THR A 66 9.46 13.82 14.57
C THR A 66 8.42 12.93 13.91
N ILE A 67 8.81 11.78 13.35
CA ILE A 67 7.89 10.82 12.74
C ILE A 67 6.80 10.41 13.74
N ASN A 68 7.18 10.10 14.99
CA ASN A 68 6.24 9.64 16.02
C ASN A 68 5.28 10.75 16.50
N GLU A 69 5.61 12.03 16.30
CA GLU A 69 4.65 13.12 16.50
C GLU A 69 3.73 13.29 15.28
N ALA A 70 4.32 13.28 14.06
CA ALA A 70 3.61 13.53 12.81
C ALA A 70 2.53 12.49 12.48
N ILE A 71 2.71 11.23 12.90
CA ILE A 71 1.70 10.18 12.66
C ILE A 71 0.35 10.42 13.37
N TYR A 72 0.32 11.27 14.41
CA TYR A 72 -0.90 11.68 15.12
C TYR A 72 -1.51 12.98 14.62
N GLU A 73 -0.81 13.67 13.71
CA GLU A 73 -1.28 14.96 13.21
C GLU A 73 -2.43 14.76 12.22
N TYR A 74 -3.45 15.62 12.35
CA TYR A 74 -4.58 15.64 11.42
C TYR A 74 -4.07 15.73 9.97
N PRO A 75 -4.69 15.04 8.98
CA PRO A 75 -5.92 14.27 9.05
C PRO A 75 -5.73 12.78 9.36
N ASN A 76 -4.64 12.39 10.02
CA ASN A 76 -4.49 11.03 10.50
C ASN A 76 -5.48 10.75 11.65
N MET A 77 -5.99 9.53 11.70
CA MET A 77 -7.07 9.08 12.58
C MET A 77 -6.72 7.78 13.33
N VAL A 78 -5.59 7.14 13.01
CA VAL A 78 -5.14 5.93 13.70
C VAL A 78 -4.68 6.29 15.11
N ASN A 79 -5.19 5.56 16.10
CA ASN A 79 -4.94 5.79 17.53
C ASN A 79 -4.88 4.47 18.32
N TRP A 80 -4.28 3.42 17.75
CA TRP A 80 -4.13 2.12 18.40
C TRP A 80 -3.20 2.18 19.62
N ILE A 81 -2.18 3.05 19.58
CA ILE A 81 -1.28 3.34 20.70
C ILE A 81 -1.45 4.80 21.11
N PRO A 82 -1.61 5.12 22.41
CA PRO A 82 -1.68 6.49 22.88
C PRO A 82 -0.42 7.30 22.55
N LYS A 83 -0.59 8.56 22.14
CA LYS A 83 0.53 9.43 21.71
C LYS A 83 1.59 9.61 22.80
N GLU A 84 1.16 9.64 24.05
CA GLU A 84 2.00 9.82 25.24
C GLU A 84 2.85 8.60 25.60
N THR A 85 2.49 7.40 25.13
CA THR A 85 3.25 6.17 25.36
C THR A 85 4.23 5.86 24.24
N MET A 86 4.02 6.43 23.04
CA MET A 86 4.93 6.21 21.90
C MET A 86 6.37 6.60 22.23
N PRO A 87 7.36 5.76 21.88
CA PRO A 87 8.77 6.09 22.07
C PRO A 87 9.16 7.39 21.38
N LYS A 88 10.12 8.10 21.97
CA LYS A 88 10.72 9.27 21.32
C LYS A 88 11.64 8.83 20.18
N THR A 89 11.71 9.64 19.13
CA THR A 89 12.62 9.44 18.01
C THR A 89 13.16 10.79 17.54
N ASP A 90 14.40 10.82 17.08
CA ASP A 90 15.00 12.01 16.46
C ASP A 90 14.73 12.07 14.94
N ALA A 91 14.14 11.01 14.36
CA ALA A 91 13.81 10.95 12.95
C ALA A 91 12.75 12.00 12.61
N LYS A 92 13.10 12.97 11.76
CA LYS A 92 12.24 14.10 11.41
C LYS A 92 11.46 13.87 10.11
N VAL A 93 10.37 14.62 9.98
CA VAL A 93 9.64 14.80 8.74
C VAL A 93 10.13 16.04 8.02
N TYR A 94 10.55 15.87 6.77
CA TYR A 94 11.05 16.89 5.88
C TYR A 94 10.02 17.21 4.80
N GLU A 95 10.27 18.30 4.08
CA GLU A 95 9.41 18.76 3.00
C GLU A 95 9.58 17.87 1.75
N SER A 96 8.47 17.42 1.19
CA SER A 96 8.39 16.78 -0.14
C SER A 96 7.86 17.78 -1.16
N PRO A 97 8.22 17.69 -2.44
CA PRO A 97 7.51 18.42 -3.48
C PRO A 97 6.03 17.99 -3.53
N VAL A 98 5.15 18.96 -3.80
CA VAL A 98 3.71 18.72 -3.91
C VAL A 98 3.36 18.05 -5.24
N LEU A 99 3.76 18.64 -6.37
CA LEU A 99 3.40 18.18 -7.73
C LEU A 99 1.90 17.84 -7.85
N ASP A 100 1.56 16.60 -8.20
CA ASP A 100 0.19 16.05 -8.26
C ASP A 100 -0.18 15.22 -7.01
N GLY A 101 0.59 15.39 -5.94
CA GLY A 101 0.48 14.72 -4.64
C GLY A 101 -0.78 15.04 -3.85
N VAL A 102 -1.41 16.20 -4.09
CA VAL A 102 -2.57 16.68 -3.30
C VAL A 102 -3.79 16.82 -4.21
N GLY A 103 -4.87 16.11 -3.88
CA GLY A 103 -6.17 16.24 -4.54
C GLY A 103 -6.97 17.45 -4.03
N LEU A 104 -7.89 17.95 -4.85
CA LEU A 104 -8.73 19.12 -4.58
C LEU A 104 -9.57 18.94 -3.31
N TRP A 105 -10.11 17.74 -3.07
CA TRP A 105 -10.99 17.49 -1.92
C TRP A 105 -10.24 17.28 -0.60
N VAL A 106 -8.93 17.04 -0.65
CA VAL A 106 -8.09 16.79 0.52
C VAL A 106 -7.18 17.97 0.84
N GLU A 107 -7.02 18.93 -0.07
CA GLU A 107 -6.16 20.12 0.10
C GLU A 107 -6.44 20.86 1.42
N ASN A 108 -7.71 21.23 1.67
CA ASN A 108 -8.13 21.92 2.90
C ASN A 108 -7.97 21.10 4.19
N ARG A 109 -7.72 19.79 4.09
CA ARG A 109 -7.47 18.93 5.25
C ARG A 109 -5.98 18.71 5.48
N ILE A 110 -5.21 18.62 4.40
CA ILE A 110 -3.75 18.43 4.45
C ILE A 110 -3.05 19.74 4.77
N ASN A 111 -3.57 20.88 4.27
CA ASN A 111 -2.96 22.20 4.35
C ASN A 111 -1.48 22.14 3.94
N PRO A 112 -1.20 21.88 2.65
CA PRO A 112 0.18 21.77 2.19
C PRO A 112 0.92 23.08 2.39
N ILE A 113 2.20 23.01 2.76
CA ILE A 113 3.06 24.17 2.88
C ILE A 113 3.21 24.87 1.52
N LYS A 114 3.21 26.20 1.52
CA LYS A 114 3.61 26.98 0.35
C LYS A 114 5.12 27.03 0.29
N SER A 115 5.71 26.09 -0.44
CA SER A 115 7.16 26.02 -0.60
C SER A 115 7.70 27.26 -1.31
N GLU A 116 8.79 27.82 -0.80
CA GLU A 116 9.60 28.84 -1.49
C GLU A 116 10.72 28.21 -2.33
N LYS A 117 10.86 26.88 -2.29
CA LYS A 117 11.93 26.13 -2.95
C LYS A 117 11.48 25.58 -4.30
N THR A 118 12.42 25.49 -5.24
CA THR A 118 12.19 24.77 -6.50
C THR A 118 12.24 23.26 -6.29
N GLU A 119 11.71 22.50 -7.24
CA GLU A 119 11.77 21.03 -7.21
C GLU A 119 13.21 20.51 -7.18
N GLU A 120 14.14 21.19 -7.84
CA GLU A 120 15.56 20.84 -7.82
C GLU A 120 16.19 21.10 -6.45
N GLN A 121 15.84 22.21 -5.79
CA GLN A 121 16.32 22.50 -4.44
C GLN A 121 15.81 21.45 -3.44
N LEU A 122 14.52 21.08 -3.54
CA LEU A 122 13.95 20.00 -2.74
C LEU A 122 14.62 18.66 -3.03
N ALA A 123 14.89 18.34 -4.29
CA ALA A 123 15.59 17.10 -4.66
C ALA A 123 16.97 17.01 -4.02
N GLU A 124 17.77 18.08 -4.05
CA GLU A 124 19.11 18.09 -3.44
C GLU A 124 19.05 18.00 -1.91
N GLU A 125 18.11 18.69 -1.26
CA GLU A 125 17.88 18.56 0.18
C GLU A 125 17.46 17.14 0.57
N ILE A 126 16.54 16.53 -0.18
CA ILE A 126 16.09 15.15 0.04
C ILE A 126 17.28 14.19 -0.10
N LYS A 127 18.07 14.29 -1.18
CA LYS A 127 19.25 13.44 -1.38
C LYS A 127 20.25 13.57 -0.23
N GLN A 128 20.45 14.79 0.27
CA GLN A 128 21.32 15.05 1.41
C GLN A 128 20.77 14.39 2.70
N VAL A 129 19.46 14.50 2.98
CA VAL A 129 18.82 13.83 4.13
C VAL A 129 18.95 12.31 4.03
N LEU A 130 18.71 11.71 2.87
CA LEU A 130 18.85 10.26 2.67
C LEU A 130 20.28 9.79 2.92
N LYS A 131 21.27 10.57 2.47
CA LYS A 131 22.69 10.31 2.72
C LYS A 131 23.05 10.41 4.20
N ASP A 132 22.60 11.46 4.89
CA ASP A 132 22.95 11.71 6.29
C ASP A 132 22.31 10.70 7.24
N THR A 133 21.10 10.27 6.94
CA THR A 133 20.38 9.23 7.72
C THR A 133 20.85 7.81 7.36
N GLY A 134 21.40 7.64 6.16
CA GLY A 134 21.77 6.35 5.59
C GLY A 134 20.56 5.48 5.32
N ALA A 135 19.46 6.07 4.86
CA ALA A 135 18.26 5.33 4.46
C ALA A 135 18.60 4.34 3.35
N GLU A 136 18.15 3.09 3.50
CA GLU A 136 18.40 2.01 2.53
C GLU A 136 17.17 1.73 1.66
N ILE A 137 15.97 2.03 2.18
CA ILE A 137 14.69 1.75 1.54
C ILE A 137 13.77 2.95 1.69
N ILE A 138 13.15 3.41 0.60
CA ILE A 138 12.03 4.35 0.62
C ILE A 138 10.72 3.59 0.45
N VAL A 139 9.78 3.83 1.36
CA VAL A 139 8.39 3.36 1.22
C VAL A 139 7.50 4.56 0.89
N SER A 140 6.72 4.44 -0.18
CA SER A 140 5.80 5.50 -0.63
C SER A 140 4.35 5.14 -0.35
N TYR A 141 3.67 6.00 0.42
CA TYR A 141 2.23 6.02 0.65
C TYR A 141 1.63 7.37 0.26
N LEU A 142 1.95 7.83 -0.93
CA LEU A 142 1.34 9.02 -1.51
C LEU A 142 -0.16 8.82 -1.81
N PRO A 143 -0.92 9.89 -1.99
CA PRO A 143 -2.30 9.78 -2.42
C PRO A 143 -2.45 9.15 -3.81
N VAL A 144 -3.64 8.61 -4.08
CA VAL A 144 -3.96 8.01 -5.38
C VAL A 144 -4.03 9.09 -6.45
N GLY A 145 -3.42 8.84 -7.62
CA GLY A 145 -3.33 9.79 -8.73
C GLY A 145 -2.15 10.76 -8.61
N SER A 146 -1.13 10.40 -7.85
CA SER A 146 0.08 11.19 -7.61
C SER A 146 1.25 10.64 -8.41
N ASP A 147 1.10 10.61 -9.74
CA ASP A 147 2.02 9.95 -10.66
C ASP A 147 3.35 10.69 -10.79
N LYS A 148 3.31 12.02 -10.96
CA LYS A 148 4.53 12.83 -11.12
C LYS A 148 5.38 12.81 -9.87
N VAL A 149 4.78 12.95 -8.68
CA VAL A 149 5.55 12.86 -7.43
C VAL A 149 6.05 11.46 -7.15
N THR A 150 5.34 10.41 -7.56
CA THR A 150 5.85 9.03 -7.43
C THR A 150 7.05 8.80 -8.35
N GLN A 151 7.00 9.31 -9.59
CA GLN A 151 8.13 9.27 -10.52
C GLN A 151 9.32 10.10 -10.01
N PHE A 152 9.07 11.26 -9.39
CA PHE A 152 10.10 12.05 -8.72
C PHE A 152 10.81 11.22 -7.64
N TRP A 153 10.05 10.57 -6.76
CA TRP A 153 10.63 9.72 -5.71
C TRP A 153 11.35 8.48 -6.26
N ALA A 154 10.84 7.87 -7.33
CA ALA A 154 11.53 6.80 -8.02
C ALA A 154 12.89 7.27 -8.58
N GLN A 155 12.95 8.49 -9.13
CA GLN A 155 14.21 9.09 -9.58
C GLN A 155 15.17 9.38 -8.42
N ILE A 156 14.67 9.92 -7.28
CA ILE A 156 15.48 10.11 -6.07
C ILE A 156 16.09 8.79 -5.60
N CYS A 157 15.33 7.70 -5.61
CA CYS A 157 15.82 6.37 -5.26
C CYS A 157 16.94 5.90 -6.18
N LEU A 158 16.79 6.08 -7.50
CA LEU A 158 17.85 5.81 -8.48
C LEU A 158 19.10 6.68 -8.25
N ASP A 159 18.94 7.94 -7.86
CA ASP A 159 20.05 8.88 -7.66
C ASP A 159 20.83 8.60 -6.36
N THR A 160 20.17 8.01 -5.36
CA THR A 160 20.73 7.77 -4.02
C THR A 160 21.08 6.31 -3.76
N ASN A 161 20.84 5.41 -4.72
CA ASN A 161 20.98 3.96 -4.57
C ASN A 161 20.12 3.38 -3.43
N THR A 162 18.91 3.90 -3.28
CA THR A 162 17.95 3.49 -2.26
C THR A 162 16.90 2.58 -2.89
N ALA A 163 16.55 1.45 -2.26
CA ALA A 163 15.47 0.60 -2.75
C ALA A 163 14.12 1.32 -2.66
N PHE A 164 13.17 0.97 -3.53
CA PHE A 164 11.86 1.62 -3.57
C PHE A 164 10.71 0.62 -3.40
N VAL A 165 9.83 0.89 -2.44
CA VAL A 165 8.58 0.16 -2.21
C VAL A 165 7.41 1.09 -2.51
N ASN A 166 6.77 0.87 -3.66
CA ASN A 166 5.66 1.67 -4.15
C ASN A 166 4.31 1.06 -3.74
N CYS A 167 3.63 1.67 -2.77
CA CYS A 167 2.37 1.13 -2.26
C CYS A 167 1.13 1.64 -2.99
N ILE A 168 1.27 2.53 -3.98
CA ILE A 168 0.15 3.22 -4.63
C ILE A 168 -0.02 2.72 -6.08
N PRO A 169 -1.19 2.95 -6.73
CA PRO A 169 -1.44 2.54 -8.11
C PRO A 169 -0.87 3.55 -9.13
N SER A 170 0.40 3.90 -8.97
CA SER A 170 1.20 4.61 -9.97
C SER A 170 2.23 3.63 -10.52
N PHE A 171 2.35 3.51 -11.84
CA PHE A 171 3.13 2.44 -12.45
C PHE A 171 4.62 2.78 -12.46
N ILE A 172 5.41 2.05 -11.66
CA ILE A 172 6.86 2.17 -11.55
C ILE A 172 7.49 0.78 -11.66
N ALA A 173 7.12 -0.15 -10.77
CA ALA A 173 7.62 -1.52 -10.84
C ALA A 173 7.02 -2.33 -11.99
N SER A 174 5.80 -1.97 -12.40
CA SER A 174 5.09 -2.59 -13.52
C SER A 174 5.27 -1.86 -14.86
N ASP A 175 6.00 -0.75 -14.87
CA ASP A 175 6.41 -0.04 -16.09
C ASP A 175 7.79 -0.54 -16.57
N GLU A 176 7.89 -0.92 -17.84
CA GLU A 176 9.11 -1.55 -18.37
C GLU A 176 10.33 -0.60 -18.36
N ASP A 177 10.13 0.70 -18.58
CA ASP A 177 11.21 1.68 -18.62
C ASP A 177 11.76 1.92 -17.21
N TRP A 178 10.90 2.08 -16.21
CA TRP A 178 11.30 2.18 -14.81
C TRP A 178 11.94 0.89 -14.30
N ALA A 179 11.33 -0.26 -14.56
CA ALA A 179 11.87 -1.57 -14.21
C ALA A 179 13.30 -1.75 -14.72
N LYS A 180 13.55 -1.36 -15.98
CA LYS A 180 14.87 -1.41 -16.60
C LYS A 180 15.87 -0.49 -15.92
N LYS A 181 15.51 0.76 -15.61
CA LYS A 181 16.39 1.72 -14.90
C LYS A 181 16.85 1.19 -13.53
N PHE A 182 15.93 0.59 -12.77
CA PHE A 182 16.25 0.00 -11.47
C PHE A 182 17.13 -1.25 -11.60
N ALA A 183 16.89 -2.10 -12.61
CA ALA A 183 17.71 -3.26 -12.90
C ALA A 183 19.14 -2.87 -13.32
N GLU A 184 19.30 -1.87 -14.18
CA GLU A 184 20.60 -1.37 -14.65
C GLU A 184 21.47 -0.80 -13.52
N LYS A 185 20.86 -0.14 -12.53
CA LYS A 185 21.56 0.35 -11.33
C LYS A 185 21.69 -0.68 -10.22
N ASN A 186 21.15 -1.89 -10.41
CA ASN A 186 21.09 -2.94 -9.41
C ASN A 186 20.38 -2.50 -8.10
N ILE A 187 19.30 -1.73 -8.21
CA ILE A 187 18.52 -1.22 -7.06
C ILE A 187 17.19 -1.99 -6.98
N PRO A 188 16.83 -2.57 -5.83
CA PRO A 188 15.55 -3.28 -5.67
C PRO A 188 14.34 -2.36 -5.81
N LEU A 189 13.30 -2.89 -6.46
CA LEU A 189 12.02 -2.22 -6.67
C LEU A 189 10.89 -3.20 -6.35
N ILE A 190 9.95 -2.81 -5.49
CA ILE A 190 8.74 -3.59 -5.19
C ILE A 190 7.51 -2.71 -5.41
N GLY A 191 6.56 -3.20 -6.21
CA GLY A 191 5.37 -2.45 -6.61
C GLY A 191 4.56 -3.21 -7.67
N ASP A 192 3.39 -2.73 -8.09
CA ASP A 192 2.73 -1.49 -7.65
C ASP A 192 1.34 -1.77 -7.03
N ASP A 193 0.85 -0.83 -6.23
CA ASP A 193 -0.43 -0.88 -5.47
C ASP A 193 -0.50 -2.02 -4.45
N ILE A 194 -0.18 -1.74 -3.18
CA ILE A 194 -0.13 -2.75 -2.12
C ILE A 194 -1.47 -3.50 -1.96
N LYS A 195 -1.40 -4.83 -1.73
CA LYS A 195 -2.57 -5.64 -1.37
C LYS A 195 -3.04 -5.30 0.06
N GLY A 196 -4.26 -5.74 0.36
CA GLY A 196 -4.75 -5.87 1.74
C GLY A 196 -4.90 -7.34 2.08
N GLN A 197 -4.82 -7.70 3.37
CA GLN A 197 -4.95 -9.08 3.84
C GLN A 197 -6.36 -9.62 3.53
N VAL A 198 -7.39 -8.95 4.04
CA VAL A 198 -8.80 -9.27 3.83
C VAL A 198 -9.50 -8.01 3.32
N GLY A 199 -9.33 -7.75 2.03
CA GLY A 199 -9.97 -6.64 1.33
C GLY A 199 -11.28 -7.03 0.66
N ALA A 200 -12.10 -6.03 0.33
CA ALA A 200 -13.31 -6.18 -0.48
C ALA A 200 -13.07 -7.02 -1.75
N THR A 201 -12.05 -6.65 -2.53
CA THR A 201 -11.73 -7.28 -3.82
C THR A 201 -11.38 -8.75 -3.70
N ILE A 202 -10.56 -9.15 -2.71
CA ILE A 202 -10.15 -10.56 -2.56
C ILE A 202 -11.33 -11.43 -2.10
N VAL A 203 -12.19 -10.92 -1.22
CA VAL A 203 -13.42 -11.62 -0.81
C VAL A 203 -14.33 -11.82 -2.03
N HIS A 204 -14.55 -10.78 -2.84
CA HIS A 204 -15.43 -10.87 -4.00
C HIS A 204 -14.89 -11.86 -5.03
N ARG A 205 -13.62 -11.72 -5.41
CA ARG A 205 -12.94 -12.64 -6.34
C ARG A 205 -13.03 -14.09 -5.86
N THR A 206 -12.77 -14.35 -4.58
CA THR A 206 -12.78 -15.71 -4.03
C THR A 206 -14.17 -16.34 -4.09
N LEU A 207 -15.21 -15.58 -3.72
CA LEU A 207 -16.59 -16.06 -3.77
C LEU A 207 -17.10 -16.21 -5.20
N ALA A 208 -16.78 -15.28 -6.10
CA ALA A 208 -17.11 -15.37 -7.52
C ALA A 208 -16.46 -16.60 -8.16
N LYS A 209 -15.17 -16.83 -7.89
CA LYS A 209 -14.45 -18.03 -8.34
C LYS A 209 -15.07 -19.30 -7.77
N LEU A 210 -15.39 -19.34 -6.48
CA LEU A 210 -16.05 -20.49 -5.86
C LEU A 210 -17.38 -20.81 -6.56
N CYS A 211 -18.21 -19.80 -6.83
CA CYS A 211 -19.46 -19.97 -7.56
C CYS A 211 -19.23 -20.54 -8.96
N ASN A 212 -18.26 -20.00 -9.70
CA ASN A 212 -17.89 -20.45 -11.04
C ASN A 212 -17.38 -21.91 -11.02
N ASP A 213 -16.41 -22.22 -10.16
CA ASP A 213 -15.80 -23.55 -10.04
C ASP A 213 -16.79 -24.64 -9.59
N ARG A 214 -17.87 -24.26 -8.90
CA ARG A 214 -18.95 -25.18 -8.48
C ARG A 214 -20.08 -25.29 -9.50
N GLY A 215 -19.95 -24.67 -10.66
CA GLY A 215 -20.91 -24.75 -11.77
C GLY A 215 -22.20 -23.96 -11.54
N THR A 216 -22.20 -23.02 -10.60
CA THR A 216 -23.31 -22.07 -10.46
C THR A 216 -23.13 -20.93 -11.46
N LYS A 217 -24.22 -20.41 -12.00
CA LYS A 217 -24.18 -19.27 -12.91
C LYS A 217 -24.36 -17.98 -12.10
N ILE A 218 -23.42 -17.06 -12.20
CA ILE A 218 -23.61 -15.68 -11.72
C ILE A 218 -24.33 -14.90 -12.82
N GLU A 219 -25.39 -14.20 -12.45
CA GLU A 219 -26.15 -13.33 -13.37
C GLU A 219 -25.90 -11.86 -13.07
N LYS A 220 -25.75 -11.49 -11.78
CA LYS A 220 -25.52 -10.10 -11.35
C LYS A 220 -24.63 -10.05 -10.13
N THR A 221 -23.83 -8.99 -10.01
CA THR A 221 -23.09 -8.74 -8.78
C THR A 221 -22.82 -7.25 -8.55
N TYR A 222 -22.76 -6.84 -7.28
CA TYR A 222 -22.20 -5.55 -6.93
C TYR A 222 -21.28 -5.63 -5.71
N GLN A 223 -20.39 -4.65 -5.61
CA GLN A 223 -19.52 -4.39 -4.48
C GLN A 223 -19.43 -2.89 -4.24
N ILE A 224 -19.95 -2.46 -3.09
CA ILE A 224 -20.04 -1.08 -2.63
C ILE A 224 -19.05 -0.92 -1.48
N ASN A 225 -18.22 0.13 -1.52
CA ASN A 225 -17.23 0.41 -0.46
C ASN A 225 -17.43 1.82 0.10
N VAL A 226 -17.48 1.95 1.42
CA VAL A 226 -17.55 3.24 2.12
C VAL A 226 -16.50 3.32 3.22
N GLY A 227 -16.00 4.53 3.48
CA GLY A 227 -15.00 4.79 4.52
C GLY A 227 -14.92 6.26 4.90
N GLY A 228 -14.19 6.59 5.97
CA GLY A 228 -14.17 7.94 6.56
C GLY A 228 -12.82 8.65 6.56
N ASN A 229 -11.79 8.05 5.95
CA ASN A 229 -10.44 8.60 5.92
C ASN A 229 -10.17 9.43 4.65
N THR A 230 -9.00 10.08 4.60
CA THR A 230 -8.60 10.92 3.46
C THR A 230 -8.40 10.17 2.15
N ASP A 231 -8.11 8.87 2.17
CA ASP A 231 -8.03 8.06 0.95
C ASP A 231 -9.42 7.96 0.29
N PHE A 232 -10.47 7.69 1.07
CA PHE A 232 -11.84 7.70 0.57
C PHE A 232 -12.30 9.09 0.10
N LEU A 233 -11.84 10.15 0.76
CA LEU A 233 -12.16 11.52 0.33
C LEU A 233 -11.47 11.88 -0.98
N ASN A 234 -10.19 11.52 -1.13
CA ASN A 234 -9.45 11.68 -2.39
C ASN A 234 -10.13 10.91 -3.54
N MET A 235 -10.74 9.77 -3.20
CA MET A 235 -11.52 8.96 -4.14
C MET A 235 -12.88 9.57 -4.52
N LYS A 236 -13.32 10.71 -3.96
CA LYS A 236 -14.51 11.42 -4.48
C LYS A 236 -14.29 12.08 -5.84
N GLU A 237 -13.04 12.27 -6.26
CA GLU A 237 -12.70 12.77 -7.59
C GLU A 237 -12.97 11.69 -8.64
N GLN A 238 -14.12 11.77 -9.32
CA GLN A 238 -14.53 10.77 -10.30
C GLN A 238 -13.52 10.57 -11.44
N GLU A 239 -12.79 11.62 -11.83
CA GLU A 239 -11.72 11.55 -12.83
C GLU A 239 -10.57 10.63 -12.38
N ARG A 240 -10.23 10.63 -11.09
CA ARG A 240 -9.20 9.73 -10.51
C ARG A 240 -9.69 8.29 -10.34
N LEU A 241 -11.00 8.02 -10.51
CA LEU A 241 -11.60 6.71 -10.27
C LEU A 241 -11.71 5.81 -11.49
N VAL A 242 -11.63 6.34 -12.70
CA VAL A 242 -11.91 5.58 -13.94
C VAL A 242 -11.05 4.32 -14.01
N SER A 243 -9.73 4.47 -13.86
CA SER A 243 -8.78 3.36 -13.91
C SER A 243 -9.01 2.34 -12.79
N LYS A 244 -9.33 2.79 -11.57
CA LYS A 244 -9.62 1.92 -10.42
C LYS A 244 -10.93 1.15 -10.57
N LYS A 245 -11.96 1.76 -11.16
CA LYS A 245 -13.24 1.09 -11.42
C LYS A 245 -13.03 -0.04 -12.43
N ILE A 246 -12.32 0.25 -13.52
CA ILE A 246 -11.97 -0.73 -14.55
C ILE A 246 -11.17 -1.88 -13.92
N SER A 247 -10.05 -1.59 -13.24
CA SER A 247 -9.19 -2.64 -12.67
C SER A 247 -9.92 -3.52 -11.64
N LYS A 248 -10.79 -2.94 -10.81
CA LYS A 248 -11.59 -3.70 -9.85
C LYS A 248 -12.66 -4.55 -10.52
N THR A 249 -13.36 -4.03 -11.53
CA THR A 249 -14.32 -4.81 -12.31
C THR A 249 -13.62 -5.99 -12.99
N GLU A 250 -12.47 -5.76 -13.65
CA GLU A 250 -11.71 -6.81 -14.32
C GLU A 250 -11.18 -7.88 -13.34
N SER A 251 -10.84 -7.49 -12.12
CA SER A 251 -10.41 -8.45 -11.08
C SER A 251 -11.48 -9.49 -10.71
N VAL A 252 -12.76 -9.16 -10.91
CA VAL A 252 -13.90 -10.07 -10.70
C VAL A 252 -14.27 -10.79 -12.00
N GLN A 253 -14.36 -10.05 -13.12
CA GLN A 253 -14.68 -10.60 -14.45
C GLN A 253 -13.72 -11.74 -14.83
N SER A 254 -12.43 -11.58 -14.55
CA SER A 254 -11.37 -12.57 -14.85
C SER A 254 -11.52 -13.92 -14.11
N GLN A 255 -12.43 -14.01 -13.14
CA GLN A 255 -12.67 -15.23 -12.36
C GLN A 255 -13.83 -16.06 -12.91
N LEU A 256 -14.54 -15.53 -13.90
CA LEU A 256 -15.71 -16.14 -14.50
C LEU A 256 -15.31 -16.74 -15.85
N ASP A 257 -15.84 -17.93 -16.16
CA ASP A 257 -15.64 -18.55 -17.48
C ASP A 257 -16.32 -17.74 -18.58
N THR A 258 -17.41 -17.05 -18.23
CA THR A 258 -18.16 -16.15 -19.10
C THR A 258 -18.27 -14.78 -18.45
N ARG A 259 -17.81 -13.76 -19.18
CA ARG A 259 -17.91 -12.36 -18.76
C ARG A 259 -19.37 -11.96 -18.54
N LEU A 260 -19.63 -11.20 -17.48
CA LEU A 260 -20.93 -10.55 -17.29
C LEU A 260 -21.03 -9.32 -18.20
N ASP A 261 -22.25 -9.03 -18.66
CA ASP A 261 -22.53 -7.76 -19.31
C ASP A 261 -22.17 -6.60 -18.36
N ASP A 262 -21.62 -5.52 -18.89
CA ASP A 262 -21.05 -4.42 -18.08
C ASP A 262 -22.11 -3.72 -17.21
N ASP A 263 -23.41 -3.89 -17.50
CA ASP A 263 -24.52 -3.37 -16.70
C ASP A 263 -25.04 -4.34 -15.62
N GLN A 264 -24.52 -5.58 -15.57
CA GLN A 264 -24.81 -6.57 -14.53
C GLN A 264 -23.73 -6.66 -13.45
N ILE A 265 -22.69 -5.84 -13.55
CA ILE A 265 -21.59 -5.78 -12.58
C ILE A 265 -21.31 -4.34 -12.14
N TYR A 266 -21.23 -4.12 -10.83
CA TYR A 266 -20.82 -2.84 -10.26
C TYR A 266 -19.75 -3.03 -9.19
N VAL A 267 -18.52 -2.59 -9.43
CA VAL A 267 -17.44 -2.70 -8.44
C VAL A 267 -16.73 -1.36 -8.31
N GLY A 268 -16.77 -0.75 -7.12
CA GLY A 268 -16.14 0.54 -6.95
C GLY A 268 -16.15 1.09 -5.51
N PRO A 269 -15.40 2.18 -5.27
CA PRO A 269 -15.69 3.06 -4.15
C PRO A 269 -17.07 3.69 -4.35
N SER A 270 -17.80 3.89 -3.25
CA SER A 270 -19.19 4.32 -3.32
C SER A 270 -19.40 5.66 -2.63
N ASP A 271 -18.91 5.82 -1.39
CA ASP A 271 -19.04 7.11 -0.70
C ASP A 271 -18.01 7.30 0.43
N PHE A 272 -17.95 8.54 0.91
CA PHE A 272 -17.22 8.97 2.09
C PHE A 272 -18.21 9.24 3.23
N ILE A 273 -18.06 8.53 4.33
CA ILE A 273 -18.87 8.68 5.54
C ILE A 273 -17.94 9.13 6.68
N PRO A 274 -17.96 10.42 7.07
CA PRO A 274 -16.92 11.03 7.92
C PRO A 274 -16.69 10.30 9.25
N PHE A 275 -17.76 9.84 9.90
CA PHE A 275 -17.68 9.23 11.23
C PHE A 275 -17.18 7.78 11.22
N LEU A 276 -16.97 7.15 10.06
CA LEU A 276 -16.33 5.84 9.99
C LEU A 276 -14.84 5.92 10.33
N GLY A 277 -14.22 7.10 10.19
CA GLY A 277 -12.79 7.28 10.39
C GLY A 277 -11.97 6.26 9.61
N ASN A 278 -11.22 5.42 10.31
CA ASN A 278 -10.38 4.39 9.71
C ASN A 278 -11.11 3.08 9.37
N THR A 279 -12.37 2.96 9.78
CA THR A 279 -13.23 1.82 9.44
C THR A 279 -13.63 1.88 7.98
N LYS A 280 -13.54 0.73 7.32
CA LYS A 280 -14.03 0.52 5.97
C LYS A 280 -15.11 -0.54 5.99
N LEU A 281 -16.24 -0.20 5.39
CA LEU A 281 -17.34 -1.12 5.17
C LEU A 281 -17.41 -1.49 3.70
N MET A 282 -17.60 -2.77 3.44
CA MET A 282 -17.96 -3.28 2.13
C MET A 282 -19.27 -4.04 2.21
N PHE A 283 -20.13 -3.79 1.22
CA PHE A 283 -21.35 -4.55 0.98
C PHE A 283 -21.25 -5.15 -0.40
N MET A 284 -21.44 -6.46 -0.49
CA MET A 284 -21.41 -7.21 -1.73
C MET A 284 -22.64 -8.08 -1.85
N ARG A 285 -23.12 -8.23 -3.08
CA ARG A 285 -24.18 -9.16 -3.41
C ARG A 285 -23.84 -9.90 -4.69
N ILE A 286 -23.98 -11.23 -4.68
CA ILE A 286 -23.90 -12.09 -5.87
C ILE A 286 -25.28 -12.72 -6.05
N GLU A 287 -25.84 -12.59 -7.25
CA GLU A 287 -27.09 -13.24 -7.64
C GLU A 287 -26.85 -14.18 -8.82
N GLY A 288 -27.54 -15.32 -8.80
CA GLY A 288 -27.30 -16.35 -9.80
C GLY A 288 -28.31 -17.49 -9.77
N ARG A 289 -27.95 -18.57 -10.45
CA ARG A 289 -28.76 -19.80 -10.54
C ARG A 289 -27.95 -21.05 -10.27
N GLN A 290 -28.60 -22.00 -9.63
CA GLN A 290 -28.07 -23.33 -9.34
C GLN A 290 -28.85 -24.41 -10.11
N TRP A 291 -28.68 -25.67 -9.71
CA TRP A 291 -29.37 -26.82 -10.31
C TRP A 291 -30.86 -26.57 -10.55
N ALA A 292 -31.38 -27.09 -11.67
CA ALA A 292 -32.75 -26.88 -12.14
C ALA A 292 -33.13 -25.39 -12.35
N ASN A 293 -32.12 -24.54 -12.62
CA ASN A 293 -32.29 -23.11 -12.88
C ASN A 293 -32.91 -22.34 -11.70
N ILE A 294 -32.83 -22.90 -10.49
CA ILE A 294 -33.37 -22.31 -9.27
C ILE A 294 -32.50 -21.11 -8.87
N PRO A 295 -33.07 -19.93 -8.57
CA PRO A 295 -32.30 -18.76 -8.19
C PRO A 295 -31.64 -18.93 -6.82
N TYR A 296 -30.46 -18.32 -6.66
CA TYR A 296 -29.81 -18.11 -5.37
C TYR A 296 -29.26 -16.68 -5.29
N ASN A 297 -29.01 -16.22 -4.07
CA ASN A 297 -28.27 -15.00 -3.83
C ASN A 297 -27.42 -15.14 -2.57
N MET A 298 -26.38 -14.31 -2.50
CA MET A 298 -25.48 -14.20 -1.36
C MET A 298 -25.23 -12.73 -1.09
N GLU A 299 -25.37 -12.31 0.17
CA GLU A 299 -24.97 -10.98 0.63
C GLU A 299 -23.86 -11.11 1.65
N VAL A 300 -22.86 -10.24 1.52
CA VAL A 300 -21.71 -10.18 2.42
C VAL A 300 -21.52 -8.75 2.88
N ARG A 301 -21.44 -8.56 4.20
CA ARG A 301 -20.95 -7.34 4.84
C ARG A 301 -19.57 -7.63 5.40
N LEU A 302 -18.58 -6.84 4.99
CA LEU A 302 -17.24 -6.87 5.53
C LEU A 302 -16.98 -5.54 6.26
N GLU A 303 -16.44 -5.63 7.46
CA GLU A 303 -15.98 -4.50 8.26
C GLU A 303 -14.52 -4.74 8.63
N VAL A 304 -13.66 -3.79 8.28
CA VAL A 304 -12.22 -3.87 8.55
C VAL A 304 -11.69 -2.52 8.98
N ASP A 305 -10.62 -2.52 9.77
CA ASP A 305 -9.72 -1.37 9.83
C ASP A 305 -8.89 -1.34 8.53
N ASP A 306 -9.00 -0.25 7.77
CA ASP A 306 -8.40 -0.16 6.44
C ASP A 306 -6.86 -0.16 6.48
N LYS A 307 -6.23 0.25 7.59
CA LYS A 307 -4.78 0.39 7.71
C LYS A 307 -4.14 -0.84 8.34
N ALA A 308 -4.81 -1.49 9.29
CA ALA A 308 -4.40 -2.82 9.76
C ALA A 308 -4.31 -3.81 8.60
N ASN A 309 -5.22 -3.66 7.62
CA ASN A 309 -5.30 -4.52 6.46
C ASN A 309 -4.07 -4.48 5.53
N SER A 310 -3.28 -3.39 5.52
CA SER A 310 -2.09 -3.27 4.66
C SER A 310 -0.77 -3.19 5.44
N ALA A 311 -0.78 -2.78 6.71
CA ALA A 311 0.45 -2.57 7.50
C ALA A 311 1.36 -3.81 7.53
N GLY A 312 0.78 -5.00 7.76
CA GLY A 312 1.52 -6.27 7.76
C GLY A 312 2.20 -6.57 6.41
N ILE A 313 1.50 -6.30 5.31
CA ILE A 313 2.00 -6.56 3.94
C ILE A 313 3.16 -5.60 3.61
N VAL A 314 3.10 -4.35 4.07
CA VAL A 314 4.19 -3.37 3.87
C VAL A 314 5.44 -3.75 4.62
N ILE A 315 5.31 -4.21 5.88
CA ILE A 315 6.48 -4.60 6.65
C ILE A 315 7.17 -5.83 6.06
N ASP A 316 6.43 -6.76 5.43
CA ASP A 316 7.02 -7.81 4.59
C ASP A 316 7.72 -7.23 3.35
N ALA A 317 7.11 -6.28 2.65
CA ALA A 317 7.74 -5.64 1.48
C ALA A 317 9.07 -4.97 1.84
N VAL A 318 9.14 -4.26 2.97
CA VAL A 318 10.38 -3.67 3.50
C VAL A 318 11.45 -4.72 3.76
N ARG A 319 11.09 -5.82 4.44
CA ARG A 319 12.03 -6.90 4.75
C ARG A 319 12.50 -7.62 3.49
N LEU A 320 11.62 -7.86 2.52
CA LEU A 320 11.98 -8.45 1.22
C LEU A 320 12.89 -7.54 0.39
N ALA A 321 12.65 -6.23 0.41
CA ALA A 321 13.54 -5.25 -0.22
C ALA A 321 14.93 -5.26 0.43
N LYS A 322 15.02 -5.40 1.76
CA LYS A 322 16.29 -5.56 2.46
C LYS A 322 17.02 -6.85 2.07
N ILE A 323 16.30 -7.97 2.00
CA ILE A 323 16.86 -9.25 1.55
C ILE A 323 17.43 -9.12 0.13
N ALA A 324 16.72 -8.42 -0.76
CA ALA A 324 17.20 -8.14 -2.11
C ALA A 324 18.46 -7.27 -2.12
N LEU A 325 18.51 -6.21 -1.30
CA LEU A 325 19.70 -5.36 -1.12
C LEU A 325 20.92 -6.18 -0.68
N ASP A 326 20.77 -7.00 0.36
CA ASP A 326 21.88 -7.80 0.90
C ASP A 326 22.43 -8.83 -0.08
N ARG A 327 21.58 -9.29 -1.00
CA ARG A 327 21.94 -10.26 -2.04
C ARG A 327 22.38 -9.60 -3.34
N GLY A 328 22.36 -8.26 -3.42
CA GLY A 328 22.70 -7.51 -4.61
C GLY A 328 21.77 -7.80 -5.79
N VAL A 329 20.47 -8.00 -5.53
CA VAL A 329 19.45 -8.26 -6.55
C VAL A 329 18.66 -6.98 -6.83
N GLY A 330 18.88 -6.35 -7.97
CA GLY A 330 18.16 -5.14 -8.40
C GLY A 330 17.01 -5.37 -9.38
N GLY A 331 16.32 -4.29 -9.70
CA GLY A 331 15.11 -4.29 -10.52
C GLY A 331 13.87 -4.73 -9.75
N PRO A 332 12.73 -4.95 -10.44
CA PRO A 332 11.52 -5.47 -9.82
C PRO A 332 11.75 -6.83 -9.16
N ILE A 333 11.51 -6.94 -7.85
CA ILE A 333 11.57 -8.21 -7.13
C ILE A 333 10.27 -8.97 -7.41
N LYS A 334 10.26 -9.68 -8.53
CA LYS A 334 9.04 -10.30 -9.09
C LYS A 334 8.25 -11.14 -8.09
N PRO A 335 8.84 -12.06 -7.31
CA PRO A 335 8.09 -12.88 -6.37
C PRO A 335 7.42 -12.05 -5.27
N ALA A 336 8.14 -11.05 -4.74
CA ALA A 336 7.63 -10.14 -3.72
C ALA A 336 6.50 -9.27 -4.28
N SER A 337 6.70 -8.65 -5.45
CA SER A 337 5.67 -7.84 -6.11
C SER A 337 4.42 -8.67 -6.44
N ALA A 338 4.56 -9.86 -7.02
CA ALA A 338 3.41 -10.69 -7.36
C ALA A 338 2.59 -11.11 -6.14
N TYR A 339 3.27 -11.37 -5.02
CA TYR A 339 2.60 -11.79 -3.80
C TYR A 339 1.96 -10.62 -3.03
N LEU A 340 2.65 -9.47 -2.94
CA LEU A 340 2.27 -8.35 -2.07
C LEU A 340 1.54 -7.20 -2.78
N MET A 341 1.62 -7.12 -4.11
CA MET A 341 1.13 -5.98 -4.89
C MET A 341 -0.01 -6.41 -5.84
N LYS A 342 -0.97 -5.52 -6.09
CA LYS A 342 -2.12 -5.78 -6.97
C LYS A 342 -1.74 -5.71 -8.44
N HIS A 343 -0.73 -4.92 -8.78
CA HIS A 343 -0.27 -4.71 -10.15
C HIS A 343 1.24 -4.98 -10.28
N PRO A 344 1.68 -6.25 -10.15
CA PRO A 344 3.06 -6.63 -10.44
C PRO A 344 3.34 -6.58 -11.96
N ILE A 345 4.62 -6.49 -12.33
CA ILE A 345 5.07 -6.61 -13.72
C ILE A 345 4.73 -8.00 -14.32
N GLU A 346 4.72 -9.04 -13.48
CA GLU A 346 4.38 -10.40 -13.87
C GLU A 346 3.23 -10.90 -12.98
N GLN A 347 2.05 -11.07 -13.57
CA GLN A 347 0.87 -11.55 -12.86
C GLN A 347 1.02 -13.05 -12.55
N MET A 348 0.81 -13.42 -11.29
CA MET A 348 0.87 -14.81 -10.84
C MET A 348 -0.34 -15.16 -9.97
N PRO A 349 -0.86 -16.40 -10.06
CA PRO A 349 -1.83 -16.89 -9.08
C PRO A 349 -1.25 -16.80 -7.66
N ASP A 350 -2.05 -16.37 -6.68
CA ASP A 350 -1.57 -16.08 -5.32
C ASP A 350 -0.83 -17.27 -4.68
N VAL A 351 -1.25 -18.52 -4.95
CA VAL A 351 -0.57 -19.74 -4.45
C VAL A 351 0.84 -19.89 -5.03
N LYS A 352 1.01 -19.59 -6.32
CA LYS A 352 2.30 -19.63 -7.01
C LYS A 352 3.18 -18.47 -6.53
N ALA A 353 2.63 -17.27 -6.46
CA ALA A 353 3.33 -16.08 -5.97
C ALA A 353 3.85 -16.27 -4.54
N LYS A 354 3.03 -16.87 -3.66
CA LYS A 354 3.44 -17.23 -2.31
C LYS A 354 4.66 -18.14 -2.35
N LYS A 355 4.58 -19.26 -3.08
CA LYS A 355 5.67 -20.24 -3.15
C LYS A 355 6.97 -19.61 -3.67
N GLU A 356 6.90 -18.82 -4.75
CA GLU A 356 8.10 -18.17 -5.28
C GLU A 356 8.67 -17.12 -4.30
N CYS A 357 7.81 -16.45 -3.51
CA CYS A 357 8.25 -15.56 -2.45
C CYS A 357 8.98 -16.34 -1.34
N GLU A 358 8.49 -17.52 -0.96
CA GLU A 358 9.17 -18.42 -0.02
C GLU A 358 10.53 -18.89 -0.56
N ASP A 359 10.57 -19.35 -1.81
CA ASP A 359 11.80 -19.80 -2.47
C ASP A 359 12.81 -18.63 -2.55
N PHE A 360 12.34 -17.41 -2.84
CA PHE A 360 13.15 -16.20 -2.76
C PHE A 360 13.67 -15.99 -1.34
N VAL A 361 12.85 -16.04 -0.29
CA VAL A 361 13.32 -15.86 1.10
C VAL A 361 14.37 -16.90 1.47
N GLU A 362 14.21 -18.15 1.05
CA GLU A 362 15.16 -19.24 1.31
C GLU A 362 16.45 -19.18 0.45
N GLY A 363 16.48 -18.34 -0.59
CA GLY A 363 17.63 -18.17 -1.48
C GLY A 363 17.79 -19.29 -2.50
N LYS A 364 16.67 -19.89 -2.92
CA LYS A 364 16.60 -20.98 -3.92
C LYS A 364 16.55 -20.49 -5.36
#